data_AF-A0A0C9YDL2-F1
#
_entry.id   AF-A0A0C9YDL2-F1
#
_cell.length_a   1.000
_cell.length_b   1.000
_cell.length_c   1.000
_cell.angle_alpha   90.00
_cell.angle_beta   90.00
_cell.angle_gamma   90.00
#
_symmetry.space_group_name_H-M   'P 1'
#
loop_
_entity.id
_entity.type
_entity.pdbx_description
1 polymer ?
#
loop_
_entity_poly.entity_id
_entity_poly.type
_entity_poly.pdbx_seq_one_letter_code
_entity_poly.pdbx_strand_id
1 'polypeptide(L)'
;MGLIDMKKDIVSCAKGTPVDPLNVLSIATTGSGSLEDALATAGNVFNQRVDAFLDVERALLRGSPQITDAEKENEGNIRSYVQGLRDWVAGFVNWLYETERYFGEKGSEVRAFGWIFVPVS
;
A
#
# COMPACT_ATOMS: atom_id res chain seq x y z
N MET A 1 8.37 8.24 0.13
CA MET A 1 8.07 6.86 -0.27
C MET A 1 6.56 6.67 -0.24
N GLY A 2 5.94 6.33 -1.37
CA GLY A 2 4.48 6.14 -1.46
C GLY A 2 4.03 4.75 -0.98
N LEU A 3 2.75 4.63 -0.60
CA LEU A 3 2.12 3.36 -0.19
C LEU A 3 2.29 2.23 -1.23
N ILE A 4 2.19 2.60 -2.50
CA ILE A 4 2.24 1.70 -3.65
C ILE A 4 3.66 1.17 -3.87
N ASP A 5 4.66 2.06 -3.84
CA ASP A 5 6.07 1.70 -4.00
C ASP A 5 6.49 0.72 -2.90
N MET A 6 6.03 0.98 -1.68
CA MET A 6 6.33 0.15 -0.51
C MET A 6 5.76 -1.26 -0.62
N LYS A 7 4.53 -1.42 -1.12
CA LYS A 7 3.94 -2.76 -1.29
C LYS A 7 4.60 -3.53 -2.42
N LYS A 8 4.94 -2.85 -3.53
CA LYS A 8 5.71 -3.46 -4.63
C LYS A 8 7.05 -3.99 -4.14
N ASP A 9 7.72 -3.22 -3.31
CA ASP A 9 9.02 -3.54 -2.74
C ASP A 9 8.99 -4.79 -1.84
N ILE A 10 7.98 -4.89 -0.96
CA ILE A 10 7.75 -6.07 -0.11
C ILE A 10 7.60 -7.34 -0.96
N VAL A 11 6.79 -7.25 -2.01
CA VAL A 11 6.51 -8.39 -2.88
C VAL A 11 7.72 -8.79 -3.72
N SER A 12 8.51 -7.82 -4.19
CA SER A 12 9.73 -8.09 -4.95
C SER A 12 10.78 -8.84 -4.12
N CYS A 13 10.94 -8.50 -2.84
CA CYS A 13 11.90 -9.16 -1.96
C CYS A 13 11.50 -10.59 -1.60
N ALA A 14 10.22 -10.86 -1.39
CA ALA A 14 9.75 -12.21 -1.06
C ALA A 14 9.98 -13.24 -2.18
N LYS A 15 10.21 -12.78 -3.42
CA LYS A 15 10.55 -13.63 -4.57
C LYS A 15 12.04 -13.97 -4.72
N GLY A 16 12.90 -13.59 -3.78
CA GLY A 16 14.36 -13.81 -3.90
C GLY A 16 15.02 -13.04 -5.06
N THR A 17 14.32 -12.03 -5.62
CA THR A 17 14.91 -11.14 -6.63
C THR A 17 15.98 -10.30 -5.93
N PRO A 18 17.19 -10.09 -6.50
CA PRO A 18 18.23 -9.27 -5.88
C PRO A 18 17.61 -7.96 -5.41
N VAL A 19 17.75 -7.68 -4.11
CA VAL A 19 17.14 -6.50 -3.51
C VAL A 19 17.74 -5.28 -4.20
N ASP A 20 16.93 -4.57 -4.98
CA ASP A 20 17.33 -3.30 -5.57
C ASP A 20 17.76 -2.38 -4.41
N PRO A 21 18.95 -1.76 -4.45
CA PRO A 21 19.39 -0.84 -3.40
C PRO A 21 18.42 0.33 -3.16
N LEU A 22 17.48 0.61 -4.07
CA LEU A 22 16.41 1.61 -3.91
C LEU A 22 15.11 1.06 -3.30
N ASN A 23 15.04 -0.22 -2.95
CA ASN A 23 13.87 -0.84 -2.33
C ASN A 23 13.77 -0.45 -0.84
N VAL A 24 12.58 -0.15 -0.34
CA VAL A 24 12.36 0.20 1.08
C VAL A 24 12.92 -0.84 2.06
N LEU A 25 12.97 -2.11 1.66
CA LEU A 25 13.52 -3.20 2.45
C LEU A 25 15.04 -3.26 2.44
N SER A 26 15.74 -2.80 1.40
CA SER A 26 17.22 -2.69 1.43
C SER A 26 17.66 -1.64 2.45
N ILE A 27 16.90 -0.54 2.53
CA ILE A 27 17.12 0.57 3.46
C ILE A 27 16.74 0.13 4.89
N ALA A 28 15.66 -0.64 5.04
CA ALA A 28 15.25 -1.16 6.35
C ALA A 28 16.23 -2.22 6.87
N THR A 29 16.70 -3.16 6.03
CA THR A 29 17.64 -4.22 6.43
C THR A 29 19.00 -3.69 6.87
N THR A 30 19.45 -2.53 6.37
CA THR A 30 20.66 -1.87 6.88
C THR A 30 20.52 -1.41 8.33
N GLY A 31 19.28 -1.25 8.84
CA GLY A 31 18.99 -0.88 10.23
C GLY A 31 18.41 -2.00 11.11
N SER A 32 17.77 -3.03 10.54
CA SER A 32 16.98 -4.03 11.28
C SER A 32 17.58 -5.43 11.39
N GLY A 33 18.78 -5.68 10.84
CA GLY A 33 19.56 -6.91 11.08
C GLY A 33 19.05 -8.18 10.36
N SER A 34 17.74 -8.36 10.17
CA SER A 34 17.14 -9.48 9.43
C SER A 34 16.13 -9.04 8.36
N LEU A 35 15.95 -9.87 7.33
CA LEU A 35 14.95 -9.67 6.27
C LEU A 35 13.52 -9.75 6.82
N GLU A 36 13.28 -10.65 7.77
CA GLU A 36 11.97 -10.81 8.42
C GLU A 36 11.58 -9.55 9.21
N ASP A 37 12.52 -8.98 9.97
CA ASP A 37 12.31 -7.73 10.70
C ASP A 37 12.08 -6.55 9.76
N ALA A 38 12.79 -6.51 8.64
CA ALA A 38 12.57 -5.51 7.60
C ALA A 38 11.17 -5.65 6.97
N LEU A 39 10.75 -6.88 6.67
CA LEU A 39 9.43 -7.18 6.11
C LEU A 39 8.31 -6.79 7.08
N ALA A 40 8.46 -7.14 8.36
CA ALA A 40 7.52 -6.77 9.43
C ALA A 40 7.44 -5.24 9.60
N THR A 41 8.60 -4.57 9.62
CA THR A 41 8.69 -3.10 9.70
C THR A 41 8.00 -2.45 8.51
N ALA A 42 8.23 -2.94 7.29
CA ALA A 42 7.58 -2.44 6.09
C ALA A 42 6.06 -2.70 6.10
N GLY A 43 5.61 -3.88 6.57
CA GLY A 43 4.18 -4.15 6.77
C GLY A 43 3.54 -3.15 7.73
N ASN A 44 4.19 -2.89 8.86
CA ASN A 44 3.70 -1.94 9.88
C ASN A 44 3.61 -0.52 9.35
N VAL A 45 4.66 -0.03 8.69
CA VAL A 45 4.66 1.33 8.12
C VAL A 45 3.63 1.45 7.00
N PHE A 46 3.41 0.41 6.19
CA PHE A 46 2.32 0.42 5.19
C PHE A 46 0.95 0.56 5.86
N ASN A 47 0.66 -0.25 6.88
CA ASN A 47 -0.61 -0.20 7.61
C ASN A 47 -0.83 1.17 8.26
N GLN A 48 0.18 1.73 8.93
CA GLN A 48 0.10 3.07 9.52
C GLN A 48 -0.25 4.16 8.50
N ARG A 49 0.29 4.06 7.28
CA ARG A 49 0.01 5.01 6.20
C ARG A 49 -1.40 4.85 5.64
N VAL A 50 -1.91 3.63 5.55
CA VAL A 50 -3.31 3.36 5.19
C VAL A 50 -4.25 3.92 6.26
N ASP A 51 -4.00 3.66 7.54
CA ASP A 51 -4.82 4.16 8.64
C ASP A 51 -4.85 5.70 8.67
N ALA A 52 -3.68 6.34 8.54
CA ALA A 52 -3.58 7.79 8.46
C ALA A 52 -4.36 8.37 7.27
N PHE A 53 -4.34 7.71 6.11
CA PHE A 53 -5.14 8.12 4.96
C PHE A 53 -6.64 8.02 5.26
N LEU A 54 -7.09 6.90 5.84
CA LEU A 54 -8.50 6.68 6.18
C LEU A 54 -9.00 7.67 7.23
N ASP A 55 -8.16 8.07 8.18
CA ASP A 55 -8.53 9.07 9.18
C ASP A 55 -8.70 10.46 8.57
N VAL A 56 -7.80 10.85 7.65
CA VAL A 56 -7.93 12.10 6.89
C VAL A 56 -9.17 12.06 5.99
N GLU A 57 -9.41 10.95 5.29
CA GLU A 57 -10.62 10.75 4.49
C GLU A 57 -11.88 10.96 5.36
N ARG A 58 -11.99 10.27 6.50
CA ARG A 58 -13.14 10.43 7.41
C ARG A 58 -13.30 11.86 7.90
N ALA A 59 -12.20 12.55 8.22
CA ALA A 59 -12.24 13.95 8.66
C ALA A 59 -12.79 14.87 7.55
N LEU A 60 -12.37 14.65 6.31
CA LEU A 60 -12.86 15.38 5.14
C LEU A 60 -14.33 15.06 4.85
N LEU A 61 -14.73 13.79 4.96
CA LEU A 61 -16.10 13.37 4.68
C LEU A 61 -17.13 13.93 5.67
N ARG A 62 -16.72 14.26 6.91
CA ARG A 62 -17.57 14.87 7.94
C ARG A 62 -18.07 16.28 7.57
N GLY A 63 -17.41 16.95 6.62
CA GLY A 63 -17.80 18.28 6.15
C GLY A 63 -17.59 19.38 7.19
N SER A 64 -17.62 20.64 6.73
CA SER A 64 -17.61 21.82 7.60
C SER A 64 -19.02 22.43 7.63
N PRO A 65 -19.60 22.74 8.81
CA PRO A 65 -21.00 23.16 8.91
C PRO A 65 -21.30 24.57 8.35
N GLN A 66 -20.28 25.34 7.91
CA GLN A 66 -20.45 26.71 7.43
C GLN A 66 -19.59 26.96 6.19
N ILE A 67 -20.12 26.63 5.01
CA ILE A 67 -19.47 26.87 3.71
C ILE A 67 -20.44 27.43 2.67
N THR A 68 -19.95 28.38 1.90
CA THR A 68 -20.60 29.03 0.75
C THR A 68 -20.78 28.05 -0.43
N ASP A 69 -21.61 28.40 -1.42
CA ASP A 69 -21.87 27.50 -2.54
C ASP A 69 -20.63 27.23 -3.43
N ALA A 70 -19.69 28.19 -3.52
CA ALA A 70 -18.40 27.99 -4.19
C ALA A 70 -17.49 27.02 -3.40
N GLU A 71 -17.54 27.06 -2.07
CA GLU A 71 -16.81 26.14 -1.20
C GLU A 71 -17.40 24.72 -1.24
N LYS A 72 -18.71 24.58 -1.47
CA LYS A 72 -19.37 23.27 -1.68
C LYS A 72 -18.94 22.58 -2.96
N GLU A 73 -18.83 23.31 -4.08
CA GLU A 73 -18.33 22.74 -5.35
C GLU A 73 -16.88 22.26 -5.18
N ASN A 74 -16.06 23.06 -4.52
CA ASN A 74 -14.67 22.69 -4.22
C ASN A 74 -14.60 21.47 -3.27
N GLU A 75 -15.46 21.38 -2.26
CA GLU A 75 -15.56 20.18 -1.40
C GLU A 75 -15.94 18.93 -2.21
N GLY A 76 -16.88 19.06 -3.15
CA GLY A 76 -17.27 17.95 -4.04
C GLY A 76 -16.10 17.44 -4.90
N ASN A 77 -15.29 18.36 -5.44
CA ASN A 77 -14.09 18.01 -6.20
C ASN A 77 -13.02 17.34 -5.32
N ILE A 78 -12.76 17.87 -4.13
CA ILE A 78 -11.82 17.29 -3.16
C ILE A 78 -12.27 15.88 -2.76
N ARG A 79 -13.56 15.70 -2.45
CA ARG A 79 -14.12 14.40 -2.07
C ARG A 79 -13.97 13.38 -3.19
N SER A 80 -14.27 13.77 -4.42
CA SER A 80 -14.12 12.91 -5.60
C SER A 80 -12.66 12.53 -5.83
N TYR A 81 -11.73 13.47 -5.63
CA TYR A 81 -10.30 13.21 -5.74
C TYR A 81 -9.81 12.24 -4.67
N VAL A 82 -10.20 12.43 -3.40
CA VAL A 82 -9.83 11.52 -2.30
C VAL A 82 -10.40 10.13 -2.51
N GLN A 83 -11.65 10.02 -2.98
CA GLN A 83 -12.24 8.74 -3.37
C GLN A 83 -11.44 8.07 -4.48
N GLY A 84 -11.05 8.82 -5.52
CA GLY A 84 -10.19 8.31 -6.59
C GLY A 84 -8.84 7.79 -6.08
N LEU A 85 -8.22 8.45 -5.10
CA LEU A 85 -7.00 7.96 -4.46
C LEU A 85 -7.22 6.65 -3.72
N ARG A 86 -8.33 6.53 -2.98
CA ARG A 86 -8.71 5.29 -2.28
C ARG A 86 -8.92 4.14 -3.27
N ASP A 87 -9.67 4.40 -4.33
CA ASP A 87 -9.96 3.41 -5.37
C ASP A 87 -8.69 3.00 -6.10
N TRP A 88 -7.75 3.93 -6.31
CA TRP A 88 -6.46 3.64 -6.90
C TRP A 88 -5.59 2.73 -6.02
N VAL A 89 -5.55 2.98 -4.70
CA VAL A 89 -4.85 2.09 -3.76
C VAL A 89 -5.48 0.70 -3.75
N ALA A 90 -6.80 0.60 -3.67
CA ALA A 90 -7.51 -0.68 -3.68
C ALA A 90 -7.29 -1.43 -5.01
N GLY A 91 -7.39 -0.72 -6.14
CA GLY A 91 -7.15 -1.26 -7.48
C GLY A 91 -5.73 -1.77 -7.64
N PHE A 92 -4.73 -1.02 -7.19
CA PHE A 92 -3.34 -1.47 -7.19
C PHE A 92 -3.15 -2.74 -6.36
N VAL A 93 -3.75 -2.81 -5.15
CA VAL A 93 -3.69 -4.02 -4.32
C VAL A 93 -4.32 -5.22 -4.99
N ASN A 94 -5.48 -5.07 -5.64
CA ASN A 94 -6.11 -6.16 -6.37
C ASN A 94 -5.24 -6.60 -7.56
N TRP A 95 -4.77 -5.63 -8.35
CA TRP A 95 -3.93 -5.89 -9.51
C TRP A 95 -2.65 -6.66 -9.15
N LEU A 96 -2.03 -6.36 -8.00
CA LEU A 96 -0.86 -7.10 -7.52
C LEU A 96 -1.09 -8.62 -7.40
N TYR A 97 -2.30 -9.04 -7.03
CA TYR A 97 -2.67 -10.47 -6.93
C TYR A 97 -3.18 -11.06 -8.24
N GLU A 98 -3.60 -10.23 -9.19
CA GLU A 98 -4.10 -10.68 -10.49
C GLU A 98 -2.97 -10.82 -11.52
N THR A 99 -1.90 -10.02 -11.40
CA THR A 99 -0.77 -10.11 -12.31
C THR A 99 0.22 -11.22 -11.92
N GLU A 100 0.65 -11.99 -12.90
CA GLU A 100 1.69 -13.01 -12.73
C GLU A 100 3.07 -12.42 -12.37
N ARG A 101 3.27 -11.11 -12.57
CA ARG A 101 4.53 -10.41 -12.28
C ARG A 101 5.03 -10.68 -10.86
N TYR A 102 4.12 -10.81 -9.90
CA TYR A 102 4.43 -10.80 -8.48
C TYR A 102 4.20 -12.13 -7.77
N PHE A 103 3.20 -12.90 -8.15
CA PHE A 103 2.94 -14.21 -7.53
C PHE A 103 2.87 -15.36 -8.55
N GLY A 104 3.16 -15.08 -9.84
CA GLY A 104 2.91 -16.04 -10.90
C GLY A 104 1.43 -16.42 -10.94
N GLU A 105 1.14 -17.69 -11.19
CA GLU A 105 -0.22 -18.25 -11.17
C GLU A 105 -0.80 -18.35 -9.74
N LYS A 106 0.01 -18.11 -8.69
CA LYS A 106 -0.37 -18.31 -7.28
C LYS A 106 -1.04 -17.11 -6.62
N GLY A 107 -1.32 -16.05 -7.36
CA GLY A 107 -1.85 -14.81 -6.79
C GLY A 107 -3.17 -14.97 -6.02
N SER A 108 -4.06 -15.84 -6.52
CA SER A 108 -5.33 -16.19 -5.85
C SER A 108 -5.12 -16.92 -4.53
N GLU A 109 -4.16 -17.85 -4.48
CA GLU A 109 -3.83 -18.64 -3.29
C GLU A 109 -3.18 -17.78 -2.22
N VAL A 110 -2.24 -16.90 -2.62
CA VAL A 110 -1.60 -15.96 -1.69
C VAL A 110 -2.64 -14.97 -1.14
N ARG A 111 -3.63 -14.56 -1.94
CA ARG A 111 -4.72 -13.70 -1.46
C ARG A 111 -5.62 -14.41 -0.44
N ALA A 112 -5.92 -15.69 -0.66
CA ALA A 112 -6.83 -16.46 0.18
C ALA A 112 -6.18 -16.95 1.49
N PHE A 113 -4.90 -17.33 1.43
CA PHE A 113 -4.24 -18.05 2.52
C PHE A 113 -3.02 -17.32 3.09
N GLY A 114 -2.65 -16.17 2.52
CA GLY A 114 -1.49 -15.38 2.95
C GLY A 114 -0.17 -15.83 2.31
N TRP A 115 0.93 -15.28 2.82
CA TRP A 115 2.25 -15.38 2.18
C TRP A 115 2.99 -16.70 2.45
N ILE A 116 2.32 -17.67 3.10
CA ILE A 116 2.85 -19.00 3.44
C ILE A 116 3.26 -19.84 2.22
N PHE A 117 2.82 -19.49 1.01
CA PHE A 117 3.14 -20.20 -0.23
C PHE A 117 4.21 -19.51 -1.08
N VAL A 118 4.75 -18.39 -0.63
CA VAL A 118 5.84 -17.70 -1.32
C VAL A 118 7.16 -18.33 -0.87
N PRO A 119 7.87 -19.09 -1.72
CA PRO A 119 9.13 -19.69 -1.33
C PRO A 119 10.14 -18.57 -1.05
N VAL A 120 10.67 -18.54 0.17
CA VAL A 120 11.82 -17.72 0.52
C VAL A 120 13.04 -18.44 -0.05
N SER A 121 13.47 -18.06 -1.24
CA SER A 121 14.67 -18.58 -1.91
C SER A 121 15.85 -17.63 -1.71
#